data_AF-A0A0Q5LQ84-F1
#
_entry.id   AF-A0A0Q5LQ84-F1
#
_cell.length_a   1.000
_cell.length_b   1.000
_cell.length_c   1.000
_cell.angle_alpha   90.00
_cell.angle_beta   90.00
_cell.angle_gamma   90.00
#
_symmetry.space_group_name_H-M   'P 1'
#
loop_
_entity.id
_entity.type
_entity.pdbx_description
1 polymer ?
#
loop_
_entity_poly.entity_id
_entity_poly.type
_entity_poly.pdbx_seq_one_letter_code
_entity_poly.pdbx_strand_id
1 'polypeptide(L)'
;MANPGQPTVQQGDTGGVVKRVQRALRRTPNLSIAVDGIFGPATHAAVVEFQQGAGLTPDGIVGPLTWAALPDGGPMPVLQEGASGPVVSSLQTILTNGADQWGGVTPQGIDGIFGPHTRAAVEAFQGWGGVTVDGIVGDQTWSVPLHAASATLESAVGLQYVES
;
A
#
# COMPACT_ATOMS: atom_id res chain seq x y z
N MET A 1 -3.86 -0.69 14.03
CA MET A 1 -5.07 -0.22 14.75
C MET A 1 -6.15 0.02 13.71
N ALA A 2 -7.41 -0.35 13.98
CA ALA A 2 -8.56 -0.01 13.13
C ALA A 2 -8.66 1.51 12.91
N ASN A 3 -9.62 1.97 12.10
CA ASN A 3 -9.82 3.38 11.76
C ASN A 3 -10.93 4.06 12.61
N PRO A 4 -10.86 4.17 13.96
CA PRO A 4 -11.94 4.73 14.76
C PRO A 4 -12.08 6.24 14.56
N GLY A 5 -13.31 6.74 14.68
CA GLY A 5 -13.61 8.19 14.65
C GLY A 5 -13.52 8.86 13.28
N GLN A 6 -13.37 8.09 12.19
CA GLN A 6 -13.45 8.63 10.83
C GLN A 6 -14.92 9.00 10.49
N PRO A 7 -15.13 10.06 9.68
CA PRO A 7 -16.47 10.39 9.21
C PRO A 7 -17.03 9.29 8.30
N THR A 8 -18.37 9.22 8.19
CA THR A 8 -19.02 8.37 7.19
C THR A 8 -18.60 8.83 5.80
N VAL A 9 -18.24 7.89 4.94
CA VAL A 9 -17.83 8.15 3.54
C VAL A 9 -18.66 7.31 2.59
N GLN A 10 -19.09 7.90 1.48
CA GLN A 10 -19.91 7.25 0.45
C GLN A 10 -19.56 7.71 -0.96
N GLN A 11 -20.19 7.11 -1.96
CA GLN A 11 -19.98 7.45 -3.36
C GLN A 11 -20.25 8.95 -3.63
N GLY A 12 -19.31 9.60 -4.32
CA GLY A 12 -19.32 11.05 -4.58
C GLY A 12 -18.39 11.84 -3.68
N ASP A 13 -17.99 11.30 -2.52
CA ASP A 13 -17.03 11.94 -1.63
C ASP A 13 -15.63 11.97 -2.24
N THR A 14 -14.81 12.93 -1.81
CA THR A 14 -13.42 13.06 -2.24
C THR A 14 -12.49 13.46 -1.07
N GLY A 15 -11.19 13.30 -1.26
CA GLY A 15 -10.16 13.82 -0.35
C GLY A 15 -9.44 12.77 0.49
N GLY A 16 -8.79 13.23 1.56
CA GLY A 16 -7.88 12.40 2.35
C GLY A 16 -8.54 11.21 3.06
N VAL A 17 -9.80 11.36 3.48
CA VAL A 17 -10.55 10.26 4.12
C VAL A 17 -10.88 9.17 3.10
N VAL A 18 -11.22 9.54 1.86
CA VAL A 18 -11.42 8.58 0.77
C VAL A 18 -10.12 7.84 0.47
N LYS A 19 -8.97 8.54 0.42
CA LYS A 19 -7.67 7.86 0.26
C LYS A 19 -7.40 6.86 1.38
N ARG A 20 -7.80 7.17 2.62
CA ARG A 20 -7.69 6.24 3.75
C ARG A 20 -8.56 5.00 3.54
N VAL A 21 -9.82 5.15 3.10
CA VAL A 21 -10.68 4.02 2.71
C VAL A 21 -10.00 3.20 1.63
N GLN A 22 -9.52 3.84 0.56
CA GLN A 22 -8.95 3.16 -0.59
C GLN A 22 -7.68 2.38 -0.25
N ARG A 23 -6.81 2.92 0.63
CA ARG A 23 -5.65 2.19 1.17
C ARG A 23 -6.08 0.99 2.00
N ALA A 24 -7.05 1.16 2.90
CA ALA A 24 -7.56 0.06 3.72
C ALA A 24 -8.15 -1.08 2.86
N LEU A 25 -8.92 -0.72 1.84
CA LEU A 25 -9.47 -1.69 0.88
C LEU A 25 -8.37 -2.39 0.08
N ARG A 26 -7.36 -1.67 -0.41
CA ARG A 26 -6.22 -2.28 -1.11
C ARG A 26 -5.42 -3.26 -0.24
N ARG A 27 -5.41 -3.05 1.08
CA ARG A 27 -4.81 -3.98 2.06
C ARG A 27 -5.67 -5.20 2.33
N THR A 28 -6.91 -5.24 1.83
CA THR A 28 -7.77 -6.42 1.91
C THR A 28 -7.38 -7.38 0.78
N PRO A 29 -7.22 -8.69 1.07
CA PRO A 29 -6.96 -9.68 0.04
C PRO A 29 -7.97 -9.62 -1.11
N ASN A 30 -7.48 -9.78 -2.34
CA ASN A 30 -8.26 -9.79 -3.59
C ASN A 30 -8.87 -8.44 -4.03
N LEU A 31 -8.70 -7.35 -3.26
CA LEU A 31 -9.13 -6.01 -3.67
C LEU A 31 -7.95 -5.21 -4.23
N SER A 32 -8.02 -4.91 -5.53
CA SER A 32 -7.05 -4.03 -6.21
C SER A 32 -7.77 -2.79 -6.73
N ILE A 33 -7.60 -1.66 -6.03
CA ILE A 33 -8.20 -0.38 -6.41
C ILE A 33 -7.18 0.76 -6.40
N ALA A 34 -7.45 1.82 -7.15
CA ALA A 34 -6.68 3.05 -7.12
C ALA A 34 -6.87 3.82 -5.81
N VAL A 35 -5.83 4.54 -5.38
CA VAL A 35 -5.86 5.47 -4.24
C VAL A 35 -5.78 6.90 -4.80
N ASP A 36 -6.84 7.33 -5.48
CA ASP A 36 -6.94 8.64 -6.12
C ASP A 36 -7.62 9.69 -5.21
N GLY A 37 -8.27 9.25 -4.14
CA GLY A 37 -9.06 10.10 -3.26
C GLY A 37 -10.42 10.47 -3.83
N ILE A 38 -10.93 9.73 -4.80
CA ILE A 38 -12.26 9.91 -5.39
C ILE A 38 -13.09 8.65 -5.10
N PHE A 39 -14.20 8.81 -4.38
CA PHE A 39 -15.08 7.69 -4.09
C PHE A 39 -16.03 7.49 -5.27
N GLY A 40 -15.48 6.91 -6.35
CA GLY A 40 -16.20 6.58 -7.56
C GLY A 40 -16.85 5.18 -7.51
N PRO A 41 -17.43 4.74 -8.64
CA PRO A 41 -18.06 3.42 -8.75
C PRO A 41 -17.12 2.25 -8.40
N ALA A 42 -15.83 2.36 -8.72
CA ALA A 42 -14.84 1.34 -8.39
C ALA A 42 -14.61 1.22 -6.87
N THR A 43 -14.52 2.34 -6.16
CA THR A 43 -14.42 2.34 -4.69
C THR A 43 -15.69 1.81 -4.05
N HIS A 44 -16.86 2.21 -4.57
CA HIS A 44 -18.15 1.68 -4.10
C HIS A 44 -18.24 0.15 -4.25
N ALA A 45 -17.90 -0.38 -5.43
CA ALA A 45 -17.89 -1.82 -5.66
C ALA A 45 -16.96 -2.56 -4.68
N ALA A 46 -15.76 -2.03 -4.44
CA ALA A 46 -14.81 -2.61 -3.49
C ALA A 46 -15.30 -2.54 -2.03
N VAL A 47 -16.00 -1.47 -1.63
CA VAL A 47 -16.62 -1.39 -0.29
C VAL A 47 -17.72 -2.44 -0.15
N VAL A 48 -18.58 -2.59 -1.16
CA VAL A 48 -19.64 -3.61 -1.17
C VAL A 48 -19.03 -5.01 -1.05
N GLU A 49 -18.01 -5.32 -1.85
CA GLU A 49 -17.32 -6.62 -1.81
C GLU A 49 -16.66 -6.88 -0.44
N PHE A 50 -15.98 -5.87 0.10
CA PHE A 50 -15.42 -5.93 1.45
C PHE A 50 -16.50 -6.20 2.51
N GLN A 51 -17.59 -5.45 2.49
CA GLN A 51 -18.70 -5.59 3.45
C GLN A 51 -19.31 -7.00 3.38
N GLN A 52 -19.49 -7.56 2.17
CA GLN A 52 -19.95 -8.94 1.98
C GLN A 52 -18.99 -9.95 2.63
N GLY A 53 -17.69 -9.83 2.35
CA GLY A 53 -16.66 -10.70 2.94
C GLY A 53 -16.55 -10.57 4.46
N ALA A 54 -16.84 -9.40 5.01
CA ALA A 54 -16.82 -9.11 6.44
C ALA A 54 -18.15 -9.41 7.17
N GLY A 55 -19.18 -9.89 6.47
CA GLY A 55 -20.50 -10.17 7.06
C GLY A 55 -21.28 -8.92 7.50
N LEU A 56 -21.00 -7.77 6.89
CA LEU A 56 -21.69 -6.50 7.11
C LEU A 56 -22.81 -6.29 6.09
N THR A 57 -23.69 -5.31 6.34
CA THR A 57 -24.65 -4.86 5.32
C THR A 57 -23.89 -4.29 4.12
N PRO A 58 -24.09 -4.82 2.90
CA PRO A 58 -23.34 -4.43 1.71
C PRO A 58 -23.96 -3.20 1.02
N ASP A 59 -24.08 -2.10 1.76
CA ASP A 59 -24.72 -0.85 1.32
C ASP A 59 -23.77 0.12 0.58
N GLY A 60 -22.48 -0.20 0.52
CA GLY A 60 -21.46 0.64 -0.13
C GLY A 60 -21.10 1.89 0.67
N ILE A 61 -21.58 2.03 1.91
CA ILE A 61 -21.33 3.17 2.79
C ILE A 61 -20.31 2.78 3.85
N VAL A 62 -19.21 3.54 3.94
CA VAL A 62 -18.19 3.33 4.97
C VAL A 62 -18.60 4.06 6.25
N GLY A 63 -19.48 3.42 7.02
CA GLY A 63 -19.89 3.86 8.35
C GLY A 63 -19.00 3.30 9.48
N PRO A 64 -19.34 3.57 10.76
CA PRO A 64 -18.53 3.15 11.90
C PRO A 64 -18.22 1.65 11.96
N LEU A 65 -19.17 0.80 11.57
CA LEU A 65 -18.98 -0.66 11.54
C LEU A 65 -17.99 -1.08 10.44
N THR A 66 -18.12 -0.49 9.25
CA THR A 66 -17.18 -0.75 8.14
C THR A 66 -15.78 -0.24 8.49
N TRP A 67 -15.67 0.93 9.11
CA TRP A 67 -14.39 1.47 9.59
C TRP A 67 -13.70 0.59 10.63
N ALA A 68 -14.48 0.00 11.53
CA ALA A 68 -13.97 -0.91 12.56
C ALA A 68 -13.47 -2.23 11.96
N ALA A 69 -14.10 -2.71 10.88
CA ALA A 69 -13.71 -3.95 10.22
C ALA A 69 -12.54 -3.76 9.23
N LEU A 70 -12.39 -2.57 8.65
CA LEU A 70 -11.32 -2.28 7.69
C LEU A 70 -9.94 -2.37 8.35
N PRO A 71 -8.93 -2.90 7.61
CA PRO A 71 -7.52 -2.72 7.99
C PRO A 71 -7.17 -1.24 8.19
N ASP A 72 -6.06 -0.96 8.87
CA ASP A 72 -5.56 0.42 8.96
C ASP A 72 -5.42 0.99 7.54
N GLY A 73 -5.99 2.18 7.31
CA GLY A 73 -5.88 2.91 6.05
C GLY A 73 -4.88 4.05 6.11
N GLY A 74 -4.03 4.10 7.14
CA GLY A 74 -2.96 5.09 7.28
C GLY A 74 -1.99 5.08 6.09
N PRO A 75 -1.33 6.21 5.78
CA PRO A 75 -0.27 6.22 4.78
C PRO A 75 0.79 5.19 5.14
N MET A 76 1.33 4.51 4.12
CA MET A 76 2.53 3.71 4.33
C MET A 76 3.68 4.63 4.77
N PRO A 77 4.64 4.12 5.57
CA PRO A 77 5.80 4.92 5.95
C PRO A 77 6.53 5.39 4.69
N VAL A 78 6.96 6.65 4.71
CA VAL A 78 7.87 7.19 3.70
C VAL A 78 9.26 6.67 4.05
N LEU A 79 9.85 5.85 3.17
CA LEU A 79 11.23 5.38 3.33
C LEU A 79 12.15 6.14 2.38
N GLN A 80 13.26 6.63 2.92
CA GLN A 80 14.28 7.36 2.21
C GLN A 80 15.62 7.17 2.93
N GLU A 81 16.71 7.73 2.39
CA GLU A 81 18.02 7.66 3.03
C GLU A 81 17.98 8.08 4.51
N GLY A 82 18.60 7.25 5.36
CA GLY A 82 18.59 7.40 6.81
C GLY A 82 17.42 6.70 7.53
N ALA A 83 16.42 6.19 6.80
CA ALA A 83 15.42 5.31 7.39
C ALA A 83 16.05 3.96 7.76
N SER A 84 15.56 3.34 8.83
CA SER A 84 16.03 2.02 9.25
C SER A 84 14.92 1.22 9.94
N GLY A 85 15.06 -0.10 9.93
CA GLY A 85 14.18 -1.01 10.66
C GLY A 85 13.62 -2.14 9.80
N PRO A 86 12.69 -2.93 10.35
CA PRO A 86 12.20 -4.15 9.71
C PRO A 86 11.58 -3.92 8.33
N VAL A 87 10.88 -2.79 8.14
CA VAL A 87 10.26 -2.44 6.85
C VAL A 87 11.31 -2.20 5.77
N VAL A 88 12.47 -1.62 6.13
CA VAL A 88 13.59 -1.43 5.21
C VAL A 88 14.20 -2.79 4.83
N SER A 89 14.36 -3.72 5.78
CA SER A 89 14.83 -5.08 5.48
C SER A 89 13.89 -5.83 4.54
N SER A 90 12.57 -5.73 4.76
CA SER A 90 11.57 -6.31 3.85
C SER A 90 11.64 -5.69 2.47
N LEU A 91 11.75 -4.36 2.38
CA LEU A 91 11.94 -3.64 1.11
C LEU A 91 13.19 -4.13 0.39
N GLN A 92 14.33 -4.20 1.09
CA GLN A 92 15.60 -4.65 0.52
C GLN A 92 15.53 -6.08 0.01
N THR A 93 14.79 -6.95 0.71
CA THR A 93 14.55 -8.34 0.27
C THR A 93 13.80 -8.37 -1.06
N ILE A 94 12.73 -7.60 -1.21
CA ILE A 94 11.95 -7.53 -2.47
C ILE A 94 12.79 -6.93 -3.59
N LEU A 95 13.52 -5.84 -3.30
CA LEU A 95 14.41 -5.19 -4.26
C LEU A 95 15.61 -6.07 -4.66
N THR A 96 15.97 -7.05 -3.84
CA THR A 96 16.99 -8.04 -4.21
C THR A 96 16.37 -9.14 -5.07
N ASN A 97 15.22 -9.67 -4.67
CA ASN A 97 14.58 -10.81 -5.34
C ASN A 97 14.06 -10.49 -6.74
N GLY A 98 13.64 -9.24 -7.01
CA GLY A 98 13.16 -8.85 -8.33
C GLY A 98 14.19 -8.11 -9.18
N ALA A 99 15.45 -8.02 -8.76
CA ALA A 99 16.47 -7.16 -9.37
C ALA A 99 16.57 -7.31 -10.89
N ASP A 100 16.46 -8.54 -11.41
CA ASP A 100 16.51 -8.83 -12.84
C ASP A 100 15.44 -8.08 -13.67
N GLN A 101 14.28 -7.74 -13.06
CA GLN A 101 13.20 -7.05 -13.74
C GLN A 101 13.49 -5.57 -13.99
N TRP A 102 14.30 -4.93 -13.15
CA TRP A 102 14.61 -3.49 -13.22
C TRP A 102 16.11 -3.22 -13.41
N GLY A 103 16.80 -4.12 -14.11
CA GLY A 103 18.17 -3.89 -14.58
C GLY A 103 19.28 -4.34 -13.63
N GLY A 104 18.99 -5.26 -12.71
CA GLY A 104 19.97 -5.92 -11.83
C GLY A 104 20.48 -5.04 -10.69
N VAL A 105 19.88 -3.87 -10.48
CA VAL A 105 20.28 -2.95 -9.39
C VAL A 105 19.73 -3.48 -8.08
N THR A 106 20.62 -3.77 -7.13
CA THR A 106 20.29 -4.30 -5.80
C THR A 106 20.71 -3.36 -4.68
N PRO A 107 20.08 -3.45 -3.50
CA PRO A 107 20.52 -2.74 -2.30
C PRO A 107 21.89 -3.13 -1.75
N GLN A 108 22.55 -4.16 -2.31
CA GLN A 108 23.86 -4.70 -1.89
C GLN A 108 23.92 -5.21 -0.44
N GLY A 109 22.77 -5.60 0.11
CA GLY A 109 22.64 -6.15 1.46
C GLY A 109 21.21 -6.03 1.98
N ILE A 110 20.88 -6.84 2.98
CA ILE A 110 19.62 -6.75 3.73
C ILE A 110 19.99 -6.45 5.19
N ASP A 111 20.40 -5.22 5.44
CA ASP A 111 20.86 -4.74 6.75
C ASP A 111 19.79 -3.93 7.50
N GLY A 112 18.65 -3.65 6.84
CA GLY A 112 17.59 -2.82 7.40
C GLY A 112 17.95 -1.34 7.48
N ILE A 113 18.96 -0.89 6.74
CA ILE A 113 19.37 0.52 6.66
C ILE A 113 19.18 1.02 5.24
N PHE A 114 18.39 2.09 5.09
CA PHE A 114 18.16 2.70 3.81
C PHE A 114 19.35 3.60 3.47
N GLY A 115 20.35 3.01 2.83
CA GLY A 115 21.55 3.69 2.33
C GLY A 115 21.48 4.01 0.83
N PRO A 116 22.57 4.54 0.25
CA PRO A 116 22.62 4.96 -1.15
C PRO A 116 22.41 3.80 -2.14
N HIS A 117 22.82 2.58 -1.79
CA HIS A 117 22.54 1.39 -2.62
C HIS A 117 21.06 1.00 -2.60
N THR A 118 20.40 1.12 -1.44
CA THR A 118 18.95 0.91 -1.35
C THR A 118 18.20 1.96 -2.16
N ARG A 119 18.63 3.24 -2.07
CA ARG A 119 18.08 4.31 -2.89
C ARG A 119 18.21 4.02 -4.39
N ALA A 120 19.39 3.64 -4.86
CA ALA A 120 19.61 3.32 -6.28
C ALA A 120 18.69 2.18 -6.76
N ALA A 121 18.50 1.15 -5.93
CA ALA A 121 17.57 0.06 -6.23
C ALA A 121 16.11 0.54 -6.27
N VAL A 122 15.72 1.47 -5.38
CA VAL A 122 14.39 2.10 -5.41
C VAL A 122 14.20 2.94 -6.67
N GLU A 123 15.19 3.74 -7.07
CA GLU A 123 15.11 4.55 -8.30
C GLU A 123 14.96 3.66 -9.54
N ALA A 124 15.70 2.55 -9.61
CA ALA A 124 15.55 1.57 -10.68
C ALA A 124 14.15 0.94 -10.70
N PHE A 125 13.64 0.54 -9.53
CA PHE A 125 12.29 0.00 -9.36
C PHE A 125 11.21 1.01 -9.77
N GLN A 126 11.33 2.28 -9.38
CA GLN A 126 10.41 3.35 -9.75
C GLN A 126 10.40 3.59 -11.25
N GLY A 127 11.58 3.59 -11.88
CA GLY A 127 11.72 3.75 -13.32
C GLY A 127 11.06 2.61 -14.09
N TRP A 128 11.23 1.38 -13.60
CA TRP A 128 10.53 0.21 -14.15
C TRP A 128 9.01 0.28 -13.94
N GLY A 129 8.56 0.70 -12.76
CA GLY A 129 7.15 0.82 -12.39
C GLY A 129 6.42 2.02 -13.00
N GLY A 130 7.12 2.90 -13.73
CA GLY A 130 6.53 4.08 -14.37
C GLY A 130 6.02 5.14 -13.38
N VAL A 131 6.57 5.19 -12.17
CA VAL A 131 6.27 6.22 -11.16
C VAL A 131 7.39 7.24 -11.09
N THR A 132 7.20 8.32 -10.33
CA THR A 132 8.24 9.32 -10.09
C THR A 132 9.52 8.67 -9.57
N VAL A 133 10.64 8.93 -10.25
CA VAL A 133 11.97 8.45 -9.86
C VAL A 133 12.62 9.48 -8.95
N ASP A 134 12.34 9.38 -7.66
CA ASP A 134 12.84 10.28 -6.62
C ASP A 134 13.67 9.57 -5.53
N GLY A 135 13.76 8.24 -5.58
CA GLY A 135 14.46 7.43 -4.59
C GLY A 135 13.74 7.33 -3.25
N ILE A 136 12.48 7.79 -3.19
CA ILE A 136 11.64 7.80 -1.98
C ILE A 136 10.52 6.77 -2.12
N VAL A 137 10.40 5.88 -1.15
CA VAL A 137 9.29 4.92 -1.12
C VAL A 137 8.10 5.56 -0.41
N GLY A 138 7.29 6.29 -1.19
CA GLY A 138 6.00 6.84 -0.78
C GLY A 138 4.82 6.08 -1.42
N ASP A 139 3.59 6.59 -1.25
CA ASP A 139 2.36 5.93 -1.70
C ASP A 139 2.40 5.48 -3.17
N GLN A 140 3.01 6.27 -4.07
CA GLN A 140 3.14 5.89 -5.49
C GLN A 140 4.05 4.65 -5.67
N THR A 141 5.20 4.63 -4.99
CA THR A 141 6.15 3.50 -5.02
C THR A 141 5.57 2.25 -4.37
N TRP A 142 4.85 2.40 -3.25
CA TRP A 142 4.16 1.29 -2.58
C TRP A 142 3.07 0.66 -3.45
N SER A 143 2.48 1.45 -4.35
CA SER A 143 1.42 1.03 -5.26
C SER A 143 1.89 0.26 -6.49
N VAL A 144 3.20 0.24 -6.77
CA VAL A 144 3.72 -0.38 -7.99
C VAL A 144 3.44 -1.89 -7.99
N PRO A 145 2.78 -2.43 -9.04
CA PRO A 145 2.48 -3.84 -9.14
C PRO A 145 3.73 -4.66 -9.48
N LEU A 146 3.86 -5.82 -8.85
CA LEU A 146 4.89 -6.82 -9.09
C LEU A 146 4.30 -7.92 -9.99
N HIS A 147 4.86 -8.10 -11.18
CA HIS A 147 4.30 -9.01 -12.21
C HIS A 147 4.28 -10.50 -11.81
N ALA A 148 4.96 -10.90 -10.75
CA ALA A 148 5.03 -12.31 -10.34
C ALA A 148 3.82 -12.81 -9.51
N ALA A 149 2.92 -11.95 -9.01
CA ALA A 149 1.89 -12.41 -8.06
C ALA A 149 0.59 -11.59 -7.97
N SER A 150 0.31 -10.65 -8.88
CA SER A 150 -0.76 -9.64 -8.68
C SER A 150 -0.62 -8.88 -7.35
N ALA A 151 0.60 -8.83 -6.82
CA ALA A 151 0.97 -8.20 -5.56
C ALA A 151 1.51 -6.79 -5.84
N THR A 152 1.31 -5.84 -4.94
CA THR A 152 2.03 -4.55 -4.92
C THR A 152 3.23 -4.62 -3.99
N LEU A 153 4.16 -3.66 -4.09
CA LEU A 153 5.27 -3.53 -3.12
C LEU A 153 4.74 -3.48 -1.66
N GLU A 154 3.62 -2.80 -1.43
CA GLU A 154 2.90 -2.75 -0.14
C GLU A 154 2.51 -4.14 0.38
N SER A 155 1.91 -4.99 -0.47
CA SER A 155 1.53 -6.36 -0.08
C SER A 155 2.74 -7.28 0.12
N ALA A 156 3.81 -7.06 -0.65
CA ALA A 156 5.00 -7.91 -0.64
C ALA A 156 5.91 -7.68 0.57
N VAL A 157 5.94 -6.47 1.14
CA VAL A 157 6.69 -6.22 2.40
C VAL A 157 6.08 -6.92 3.61
N GLY A 158 4.88 -7.49 3.46
CA GLY A 158 4.29 -8.35 4.47
C GLY A 158 4.11 -7.63 5.81
N LEU A 159 3.61 -6.40 5.79
CA LEU A 159 3.11 -5.73 7.00
C LEU A 159 1.89 -6.51 7.54
N GLN A 160 2.11 -7.72 8.05
CA GLN A 160 1.25 -8.27 9.06
C GLN A 160 1.48 -7.39 10.27
N TYR A 161 0.51 -6.54 10.57
CA TYR A 161 0.43 -5.91 11.88
C TYR A 161 0.50 -7.07 12.87
N VAL A 162 1.59 -7.12 13.63
CA VAL A 162 1.67 -8.02 14.78
C VAL A 162 0.49 -7.63 15.66
N GLU A 163 -0.51 -8.52 15.76
CA GLU A 163 -1.51 -8.42 16.80
C GLU A 163 -0.76 -8.46 18.13
N SER A 164 -0.82 -7.36 18.87
CA SER A 164 -0.43 -7.30 20.27
C SER A 164 -1.67 -7.14 21.12
#